data_AF-A0A9P1G673-F1
#
_entry.id   AF-A0A9P1G673-F1
#
_cell.length_a   1.000
_cell.length_b   1.000
_cell.length_c   1.000
_cell.angle_alpha   90.00
_cell.angle_beta   90.00
_cell.angle_gamma   90.00
#
_symmetry.space_group_name_H-M   'P 1'
#
loop_
_entity.id
_entity.type
_entity.pdbx_description
1 polymer ?
#
loop_
_entity_poly.entity_id
_entity_poly.type
_entity_poly.pdbx_seq_one_letter_code
_entity_poly.pdbx_strand_id
1 'polypeptide(L)'
;MAAMAKSNSEGAHDFVKNSKVGSATGFMMVAGSMLAIPHKTGTKMKMQTAPRFSGVSEYQECYKEIPHCYASMDRKPLIAYHPNATRSRLAEEDAPVPLKNASTIAFQDRFCVHNRRFVTTHKNYYTGEMPDMRSNPGMIADSTRLKRMLQDK
;
A
#
# COMPACT_ATOMS: atom_id res chain seq x y z
N MET A 1 -0.96 22.69 -36.85
CA MET A 1 -2.09 23.13 -36.00
C MET A 1 -3.30 23.35 -36.89
N ALA A 2 -4.30 22.47 -36.86
CA ALA A 2 -5.50 22.63 -37.69
C ALA A 2 -6.64 23.23 -36.85
N ALA A 3 -7.02 24.47 -37.17
CA ALA A 3 -8.21 25.11 -36.65
C ALA A 3 -9.45 24.43 -37.26
N MET A 4 -10.40 24.04 -36.41
CA MET A 4 -11.64 23.38 -36.80
C MET A 4 -12.53 24.39 -37.55
N ALA A 5 -12.70 24.19 -38.86
CA ALA A 5 -13.56 25.03 -39.68
C ALA A 5 -15.02 24.90 -39.20
N LYS A 6 -15.65 26.02 -38.85
CA LYS A 6 -17.10 26.08 -38.66
C LYS A 6 -17.76 25.81 -40.01
N SER A 7 -18.59 24.76 -40.09
CA SER A 7 -19.35 24.44 -41.29
C SER A 7 -20.36 25.56 -41.58
N ASN A 8 -20.13 26.33 -42.64
CA ASN A 8 -21.06 27.32 -43.19
C ASN A 8 -22.09 26.63 -44.11
N SER A 9 -22.90 25.73 -43.56
CA SER A 9 -24.02 25.14 -44.31
C SER A 9 -25.33 25.76 -43.83
N GLU A 10 -25.91 26.61 -44.67
CA GLU A 10 -27.27 27.18 -44.56
C GLU A 10 -28.33 26.08 -44.75
N GLY A 11 -28.44 25.19 -43.76
CA GLY A 11 -29.45 24.14 -43.72
C GLY A 11 -30.29 24.24 -42.45
N ALA A 12 -31.27 23.33 -42.31
CA ALA A 12 -32.23 23.22 -41.19
C ALA A 12 -31.65 23.24 -39.75
N HIS A 13 -30.33 23.27 -39.61
CA HIS A 13 -29.59 23.51 -38.37
C HIS A 13 -29.71 24.93 -37.81
N ASP A 14 -30.08 25.93 -38.62
CA ASP A 14 -30.17 27.33 -38.15
C ASP A 14 -31.43 27.63 -37.31
N PHE A 15 -32.47 26.79 -37.38
CA PHE A 15 -33.71 27.00 -36.62
C PHE A 15 -33.57 26.87 -35.09
N VAL A 16 -32.50 26.23 -34.62
CA VAL A 16 -32.30 25.91 -33.19
C VAL A 16 -31.05 26.57 -32.61
N LYS A 17 -30.37 27.42 -33.41
CA LYS A 17 -29.06 28.03 -33.11
C LYS A 17 -29.07 28.95 -31.88
N ASN A 18 -30.25 29.34 -31.40
CA ASN A 18 -30.45 30.15 -30.20
C ASN A 18 -31.57 29.62 -29.30
N SER A 19 -31.95 28.33 -29.41
CA SER A 19 -33.04 27.82 -28.57
C SER A 19 -32.59 27.78 -27.10
N LYS A 20 -33.36 28.45 -26.25
CA LYS A 20 -33.02 28.70 -24.84
C LYS A 20 -33.69 27.69 -23.91
N VAL A 21 -33.82 26.44 -24.36
CA VAL A 21 -34.33 25.33 -23.53
C VAL A 21 -33.11 24.53 -23.12
N GLY A 22 -32.68 24.66 -21.86
CA GLY A 22 -31.41 24.20 -21.32
C GLY A 22 -31.22 22.68 -21.22
N SER A 23 -31.62 21.93 -22.25
CA SER A 23 -31.50 20.48 -22.32
C SER A 23 -30.35 19.99 -23.23
N ALA A 24 -29.87 20.79 -24.19
CA ALA A 24 -28.77 20.42 -25.08
C ALA A 24 -27.80 21.57 -25.40
N THR A 25 -26.52 21.24 -25.67
CA THR A 25 -25.48 22.21 -26.09
C THR A 25 -25.49 22.53 -27.58
N GLY A 26 -26.10 21.66 -28.38
CA GLY A 26 -26.18 21.79 -29.82
C GLY A 26 -26.84 20.55 -30.43
N PHE A 27 -26.96 20.53 -31.75
CA PHE A 27 -27.54 19.41 -32.49
C PHE A 27 -26.57 18.99 -33.61
N MET A 28 -26.50 17.69 -33.90
CA MET A 28 -25.70 17.13 -34.98
C MET A 28 -26.56 16.25 -35.88
N MET A 29 -26.36 16.32 -37.20
CA MET A 29 -26.98 15.39 -38.13
C MET A 29 -26.05 14.20 -38.37
N VAL A 30 -26.56 12.99 -38.11
CA VAL A 30 -25.87 11.72 -38.38
C VAL A 30 -26.83 10.84 -39.17
N ALA A 31 -26.43 10.45 -40.39
CA ALA A 31 -27.21 9.58 -41.27
C ALA A 31 -28.68 10.02 -41.46
N GLY A 32 -28.91 11.32 -41.67
CA GLY A 32 -30.26 11.87 -41.88
C GLY A 32 -31.12 12.01 -40.61
N SER A 33 -30.59 11.60 -39.45
CA SER A 33 -31.24 11.78 -38.15
C SER A 33 -30.62 12.94 -37.37
N MET A 34 -31.46 13.77 -36.74
CA MET A 34 -31.03 14.90 -35.93
C MET A 34 -30.88 14.46 -34.46
N LEU A 35 -29.66 14.48 -33.94
CA LEU A 35 -29.33 14.10 -32.57
C LEU A 35 -28.91 15.32 -31.75
N ALA A 36 -29.33 15.37 -30.48
CA ALA A 36 -28.95 16.44 -29.55
C ALA A 36 -27.62 16.11 -28.84
N ILE A 37 -26.72 17.10 -28.75
CA ILE A 37 -25.46 17.00 -28.02
C ILE A 37 -25.75 17.32 -26.54
N PRO A 38 -25.52 16.37 -25.62
CA PRO A 38 -25.80 16.58 -24.20
C PRO A 38 -24.93 17.70 -23.63
N HIS A 39 -25.41 18.37 -22.58
CA HIS A 39 -24.58 19.30 -21.83
C HIS A 39 -23.39 18.59 -21.19
N LYS A 40 -22.22 19.25 -21.18
CA LYS A 40 -21.09 18.82 -20.35
C LYS A 40 -21.59 18.79 -18.90
N THR A 41 -21.91 17.61 -18.39
CA THR A 41 -22.20 17.41 -16.99
C THR A 41 -20.91 17.70 -16.23
N GLY A 42 -20.86 18.89 -15.66
CA GLY A 42 -19.72 19.34 -14.88
C GLY A 42 -19.50 18.37 -13.72
N THR A 43 -18.25 17.92 -13.61
CA THR A 43 -17.71 17.19 -12.46
C THR A 43 -18.21 15.75 -12.37
N LYS A 44 -17.33 14.79 -12.72
CA LYS A 44 -17.37 13.46 -12.08
C LYS A 44 -17.50 13.74 -10.59
N MET A 45 -18.60 13.35 -9.96
CA MET A 45 -18.74 13.41 -8.51
C MET A 45 -17.43 12.90 -7.93
N LYS A 46 -16.66 13.78 -7.27
CA LYS A 46 -15.58 13.34 -6.42
C LYS A 46 -16.31 12.54 -5.35
N MET A 47 -16.44 11.22 -5.53
CA MET A 47 -16.76 10.34 -4.42
C MET A 47 -15.80 10.78 -3.33
N GLN A 48 -16.34 11.34 -2.25
CA GLN A 48 -15.59 11.55 -1.02
C GLN A 48 -15.21 10.16 -0.56
N THR A 49 -14.13 9.64 -1.16
CA THR A 49 -13.37 8.54 -0.61
C THR A 49 -12.86 9.12 0.69
N ALA A 50 -13.40 8.62 1.81
CA ALA A 50 -12.85 8.93 3.12
C ALA A 50 -11.33 8.88 3.03
N PRO A 51 -10.61 9.83 3.67
CA PRO A 51 -9.15 9.88 3.57
C PRO A 51 -8.63 8.49 3.91
N ARG A 52 -8.03 7.82 2.91
CA ARG A 52 -7.43 6.51 3.13
C ARG A 52 -6.39 6.69 4.23
N PHE A 53 -6.43 5.83 5.23
CA PHE A 53 -5.43 5.79 6.28
C PHE A 53 -4.05 5.72 5.62
N SER A 54 -3.30 6.82 5.70
CA SER A 54 -1.95 6.95 5.17
C SER A 54 -0.89 6.61 6.22
N GLY A 55 -1.34 6.23 7.42
CA GLY A 55 -0.46 5.79 8.49
C GLY A 55 0.24 4.50 8.11
N VAL A 56 1.54 4.44 8.40
CA VAL A 56 2.31 3.21 8.34
C VAL A 56 2.15 2.54 9.72
N SER A 57 1.93 1.23 9.75
CA SER A 57 1.95 0.51 11.03
C SER A 57 3.34 0.60 11.66
N GLU A 58 3.42 0.61 12.99
CA GLU A 58 4.71 0.61 13.70
C GLU A 58 5.64 -0.53 13.22
N TYR A 59 5.08 -1.70 12.89
CA TYR A 59 5.83 -2.80 12.31
C TYR A 59 6.44 -2.46 10.96
N GLN A 60 5.65 -1.89 10.06
CA GLN A 60 6.13 -1.53 8.73
C GLN A 60 7.13 -0.35 8.79
N GLU A 61 7.05 0.50 9.82
CA GLU A 61 8.02 1.57 10.04
C GLU A 61 9.35 1.04 10.59
N CYS A 62 9.31 0.12 11.56
CA CYS A 62 10.47 -0.47 12.22
C CYS A 62 11.18 -1.53 11.36
N TYR A 63 10.45 -2.34 10.60
CA TYR A 63 10.96 -3.49 9.85
C TYR A 63 10.88 -3.26 8.34
N LYS A 64 11.46 -2.16 7.87
CA LYS A 64 11.66 -1.88 6.45
C LYS A 64 13.13 -2.03 6.09
N GLU A 65 13.40 -2.34 4.82
CA GLU A 65 14.75 -2.26 4.29
C GLU A 65 15.20 -0.79 4.30
N ILE A 66 16.29 -0.51 5.01
CA ILE A 66 16.91 0.81 5.08
C ILE A 66 18.16 0.76 4.20
N PRO A 67 18.35 1.70 3.26
CA PRO A 67 19.57 1.75 2.46
C PRO A 67 20.78 1.94 3.37
N HIS A 68 21.94 1.43 2.94
CA HIS A 68 23.21 1.63 3.65
C HIS A 68 23.45 3.13 3.84
N CYS A 69 23.55 3.56 5.10
CA CYS A 69 23.74 4.96 5.46
C CYS A 69 24.50 5.07 6.77
N TYR A 70 25.33 6.11 6.86
CA TYR A 70 26.26 6.34 7.96
C TYR A 70 26.52 7.84 8.18
N ALA A 71 27.18 8.17 9.28
CA ALA A 71 27.33 9.54 9.78
C ALA A 71 28.19 10.47 8.89
N SER A 72 29.06 9.96 8.03
CA SER A 72 29.88 10.78 7.12
C SER A 72 29.36 10.86 5.69
N MET A 73 28.17 10.32 5.40
CA MET A 73 27.62 10.27 4.05
C MET A 73 27.14 11.65 3.55
N ASP A 74 27.46 12.03 2.31
CA ASP A 74 27.10 13.35 1.74
C ASP A 74 25.59 13.52 1.52
N ARG A 75 24.89 12.46 1.11
CA ARG A 75 23.46 12.48 0.75
C ARG A 75 22.62 11.58 1.64
N LYS A 76 22.59 11.89 2.95
CA LYS A 76 21.78 11.12 3.90
C LYS A 76 20.28 11.28 3.62
N PRO A 77 19.48 10.22 3.83
CA PRO A 77 18.03 10.32 3.70
C PRO A 77 17.45 11.27 4.75
N LEU A 78 16.47 12.08 4.32
CA LEU A 78 15.72 12.99 5.17
C LEU A 78 14.63 12.22 5.92
N ILE A 79 15.03 11.60 7.03
CA ILE A 79 14.12 10.93 7.98
C ILE A 79 14.07 11.70 9.30
N ALA A 80 12.98 11.53 10.05
CA ALA A 80 12.86 12.08 11.40
C ALA A 80 14.07 11.67 12.26
N TYR A 81 14.49 12.57 13.15
CA TYR A 81 15.66 12.32 14.00
C TYR A 81 15.38 11.16 14.95
N HIS A 82 16.23 10.13 14.89
CA HIS A 82 16.22 9.02 15.82
C HIS A 82 17.67 8.72 16.23
N PRO A 83 18.01 8.69 17.52
CA PRO A 83 19.39 8.54 17.99
C PRO A 83 20.00 7.21 17.52
N ASN A 84 19.18 6.16 17.45
CA ASN A 84 19.62 4.83 17.01
C ASN A 84 19.42 4.57 15.51
N ALA A 85 19.17 5.58 14.67
CA ALA A 85 19.09 5.37 13.23
C ALA A 85 20.46 5.02 12.63
N THR A 86 20.48 4.17 11.60
CA THR A 86 21.69 3.76 10.86
C THR A 86 22.50 4.95 10.35
N ARG A 87 21.83 5.99 9.81
CA ARG A 87 22.47 7.25 9.35
C ARG A 87 23.28 8.02 10.41
N SER A 88 23.07 7.72 11.69
CA SER A 88 23.77 8.34 12.82
C SER A 88 24.93 7.49 13.33
N ARG A 89 25.08 6.25 12.84
CA ARG A 89 26.14 5.32 13.20
C ARG A 89 27.37 5.52 12.33
N LEU A 90 28.50 4.98 12.78
CA LEU A 90 29.72 4.89 11.97
C LEU A 90 29.49 3.94 10.78
N ALA A 91 30.27 4.11 9.73
CA ALA A 91 30.25 3.21 8.59
C ALA A 91 30.71 1.83 9.05
N GLU A 92 29.83 0.83 8.92
CA GLU A 92 30.17 -0.57 9.07
C GLU A 92 30.39 -1.15 7.67
N GLU A 93 31.46 -1.93 7.54
CA GLU A 93 31.76 -2.70 6.33
C GLU A 93 30.65 -3.74 6.09
N ASP A 94 30.24 -3.90 4.84
CA ASP A 94 29.25 -4.92 4.51
C ASP A 94 29.83 -6.32 4.77
N ALA A 95 28.98 -7.24 5.21
CA ALA A 95 29.42 -8.60 5.40
C ALA A 95 29.89 -9.17 4.05
N PRO A 96 31.05 -9.85 4.00
CA PRO A 96 31.53 -10.40 2.75
C PRO A 96 30.50 -11.38 2.19
N VAL A 97 30.10 -11.17 0.94
CA VAL A 97 29.17 -12.06 0.26
C VAL A 97 29.80 -13.45 0.23
N PRO A 98 29.15 -14.48 0.82
CA PRO A 98 29.70 -15.82 0.79
C PRO A 98 29.84 -16.28 -0.67
N LEU A 99 30.93 -17.00 -0.94
CA LEU A 99 31.15 -17.62 -2.24
C LEU A 99 29.94 -18.51 -2.58
N LYS A 100 29.46 -18.44 -3.82
CA LYS A 100 28.29 -19.20 -4.31
C LYS A 100 28.39 -20.71 -4.03
N ASN A 101 29.61 -21.22 -3.87
CA ASN A 101 29.92 -22.64 -3.70
C ASN A 101 30.34 -23.00 -2.26
N ALA A 102 30.40 -22.02 -1.35
CA ALA A 102 30.77 -22.23 0.04
C ALA A 102 29.50 -22.18 0.91
N SER A 103 28.80 -23.32 1.03
CA SER A 103 27.79 -23.49 2.08
C SER A 103 28.51 -23.72 3.41
N THR A 104 28.96 -22.66 4.08
CA THR A 104 29.50 -22.70 5.45
C THR A 104 28.40 -22.76 6.52
N ILE A 105 27.15 -23.01 6.13
CA ILE A 105 26.06 -23.22 7.08
C ILE A 105 26.20 -24.63 7.66
N ALA A 106 27.06 -24.78 8.66
CA ALA A 106 27.13 -25.97 9.48
C ALA A 106 25.95 -25.95 10.46
N PHE A 107 24.86 -26.63 10.12
CA PHE A 107 23.81 -26.94 11.08
C PHE A 107 24.35 -27.96 12.09
N GLN A 108 24.99 -27.49 13.15
CA GLN A 108 25.55 -28.34 14.22
C GLN A 108 24.50 -28.98 15.12
N ASP A 109 23.28 -29.20 14.63
CA ASP A 109 22.22 -29.80 15.42
C ASP A 109 21.35 -30.71 14.53
N ARG A 110 21.38 -32.00 14.86
CA ARG A 110 20.73 -33.09 14.09
C ARG A 110 19.20 -33.03 14.18
N PHE A 111 18.64 -32.18 15.05
CA PHE A 111 17.20 -32.09 15.32
C PHE A 111 16.64 -30.67 15.15
N CYS A 112 17.38 -29.74 14.56
CA CYS A 112 17.09 -28.30 14.62
C CYS A 112 16.28 -27.74 13.44
N VAL A 113 15.37 -28.51 12.84
CA VAL A 113 14.41 -27.92 11.87
C VAL A 113 13.37 -27.11 12.65
N HIS A 114 13.76 -25.91 13.07
CA HIS A 114 12.87 -24.97 13.74
C HIS A 114 12.00 -24.31 12.67
N ASN A 115 10.83 -24.89 12.41
CA ASN A 115 9.87 -24.43 11.39
C ASN A 115 9.37 -22.98 11.59
N ARG A 116 9.80 -22.26 12.64
CA ARG A 116 9.26 -20.94 13.04
C ARG A 116 10.33 -19.88 13.39
N ARG A 117 11.57 -19.99 12.89
CA ARG A 117 12.66 -19.04 13.22
C ARG A 117 12.44 -17.60 12.73
N PHE A 118 11.64 -17.40 11.70
CA PHE A 118 11.41 -16.07 11.10
C PHE A 118 10.05 -15.45 11.47
N VAL A 119 9.39 -16.01 12.48
CA VAL A 119 8.12 -15.47 12.99
C VAL A 119 8.45 -14.49 14.12
N THR A 120 8.03 -13.23 13.99
CA THR A 120 8.18 -12.24 15.07
C THR A 120 7.57 -12.79 16.36
N THR A 121 8.13 -12.43 17.52
CA THR A 121 7.60 -12.84 18.83
C THR A 121 6.10 -12.57 18.93
N HIS A 122 5.65 -11.41 18.43
CA HIS A 122 4.24 -11.08 18.31
C HIS A 122 3.44 -12.15 17.54
N LYS A 123 3.86 -12.55 16.32
CA LYS A 123 3.15 -13.60 15.56
C LYS A 123 3.24 -14.99 16.20
N ASN A 124 4.18 -15.24 17.11
CA ASN A 124 4.23 -16.48 17.88
C ASN A 124 3.23 -16.50 19.04
N TYR A 125 2.96 -15.36 19.66
CA TYR A 125 2.08 -15.26 20.82
C TYR A 125 0.69 -14.65 20.52
N TYR A 126 0.48 -14.10 19.33
CA TYR A 126 -0.78 -13.45 18.96
C TYR A 126 -1.87 -14.48 18.69
N THR A 127 -2.74 -14.66 19.68
CA THR A 127 -3.96 -15.48 19.60
C THR A 127 -5.20 -14.68 19.25
N GLY A 128 -5.11 -13.34 19.22
CA GLY A 128 -6.26 -12.44 19.05
C GLY A 128 -7.17 -12.33 20.28
N GLU A 129 -6.88 -13.09 21.32
CA GLU A 129 -7.57 -13.01 22.62
C GLU A 129 -6.99 -11.87 23.46
N MET A 130 -7.78 -11.40 24.45
CA MET A 130 -7.27 -10.46 25.44
C MET A 130 -6.07 -11.07 26.18
N PRO A 131 -5.03 -10.28 26.52
CA PRO A 131 -3.89 -10.77 27.28
C PRO A 131 -4.33 -11.43 28.59
N ASP A 132 -3.86 -12.65 28.84
CA ASP A 132 -4.13 -13.33 30.11
C ASP A 132 -3.38 -12.60 31.23
N MET A 133 -4.11 -12.09 32.21
CA MET A 133 -3.54 -11.36 33.36
C MET A 133 -3.06 -12.30 34.47
N ARG A 134 -3.26 -13.61 34.33
CA ARG A 134 -2.82 -14.60 35.32
C ARG A 134 -1.30 -14.70 35.30
N SER A 135 -0.70 -14.75 36.49
CA SER A 135 0.74 -14.93 36.67
C SER A 135 1.15 -16.36 37.05
N ASN A 136 0.18 -17.22 37.40
CA ASN A 136 0.46 -18.59 37.83
C ASN A 136 0.82 -19.48 36.62
N PRO A 137 2.07 -19.98 36.52
CA PRO A 137 2.53 -20.74 35.37
C PRO A 137 1.80 -22.08 35.19
N GLY A 138 1.33 -22.71 36.28
CA GLY A 138 0.58 -23.97 36.20
C GLY A 138 -0.77 -23.80 35.51
N MET A 139 -1.51 -22.74 35.88
CA MET A 139 -2.79 -22.43 35.24
C MET A 139 -2.64 -22.03 33.77
N ILE A 140 -1.56 -21.33 33.43
CA ILE A 140 -1.25 -20.96 32.04
C ILE A 140 -0.90 -22.22 31.24
N ALA A 141 -0.14 -23.16 31.80
CA ALA A 141 0.22 -24.40 31.14
C ALA A 141 -1.02 -25.26 30.84
N ASP A 142 -1.93 -25.40 31.80
CA ASP A 142 -3.18 -26.16 31.63
C ASP A 142 -4.10 -25.54 30.59
N SER A 143 -4.27 -24.20 30.61
CA SER A 143 -5.09 -23.50 29.62
C SER A 143 -4.50 -23.60 28.20
N THR A 144 -3.17 -23.50 28.08
CA THR A 144 -2.46 -23.64 26.80
C THR A 144 -2.58 -25.07 26.26
N ARG A 145 -2.48 -26.08 27.13
CA ARG A 145 -2.68 -27.49 26.77
C ARG A 145 -4.08 -27.76 26.24
N LEU A 146 -5.12 -27.25 26.92
CA LEU A 146 -6.51 -27.38 26.49
C LEU A 146 -6.75 -26.68 25.14
N LYS A 147 -6.22 -25.48 24.95
CA LYS A 147 -6.33 -24.74 23.67
C LYS A 147 -5.74 -25.52 22.51
N ARG A 148 -4.57 -26.14 22.70
CA ARG A 148 -3.95 -27.00 21.67
C ARG A 148 -4.86 -28.19 21.33
N MET A 149 -5.42 -28.87 22.33
CA MET A 149 -6.35 -29.98 22.10
C MET A 149 -7.62 -29.57 21.33
N LEU A 150 -8.09 -28.33 21.51
CA LEU A 150 -9.24 -27.79 20.77
C LEU A 150 -8.89 -27.39 19.33
N GLN A 151 -7.65 -27.00 19.06
CA GLN A 151 -7.18 -26.65 17.70
C GLN A 151 -6.91 -27.89 16.83
N ASP A 152 -6.51 -29.00 17.45
CA ASP A 152 -6.21 -30.27 16.75
C ASP A 152 -7.50 -31.06 16.40
N LYS A 153 -8.67 -30.62 16.87
CA LYS A 153 -10.00 -31.19 16.57
C LYS A 153 -10.70 -30.40 15.47
#